data_AF-A0A1H2YGH5-F1
#
_entry.id   AF-A0A1H2YGH5-F1
#
_cell.length_a   1.000
_cell.length_b   1.000
_cell.length_c   1.000
_cell.angle_alpha   90.00
_cell.angle_beta   90.00
_cell.angle_gamma   90.00
#
_symmetry.space_group_name_H-M   'P 1'
#
loop_
_entity.id
_entity.type
_entity.pdbx_description
1 polymer ?
#
loop_
_entity_poly.entity_id
_entity_poly.type
_entity_poly.pdbx_seq_one_letter_code
_entity_poly.pdbx_strand_id
1 'polypeptide(L)'
;MSTRVTVFCRADQVDDARALAAYLDDDIGGLGTFVPGYIDAEGADCVAASGPKSDAWLARARAPVGDRPVWDSDQVINMTGAARALAATVFWRPLDAEGEANPLPIWDGTQIIALVAMPPDVALSIMATLGVVPVAEPDT
;
A
#
# COMPACT_ATOMS: atom_id res chain seq x y z
N MET A 1 18.53 5.71 -3.27
CA MET A 1 18.52 4.23 -3.16
C MET A 1 17.11 3.76 -3.55
N SER A 2 16.86 2.48 -3.86
CA SER A 2 15.47 2.00 -4.01
C SER A 2 15.08 1.17 -2.80
N THR A 3 13.97 1.55 -2.17
CA THR A 3 13.39 0.89 -1.00
C THR A 3 12.19 0.08 -1.46
N ARG A 4 12.15 -1.21 -1.14
CA ARG A 4 10.95 -2.01 -1.44
C ARG A 4 9.80 -1.62 -0.51
N VAL A 5 8.62 -1.46 -1.10
CA VAL A 5 7.37 -1.23 -0.37
C VAL A 5 6.38 -2.30 -0.82
N THR A 6 5.78 -2.99 0.14
CA THR A 6 4.67 -3.91 -0.08
C THR A 6 3.43 -3.29 0.55
N VAL A 7 2.37 -3.10 -0.23
CA VAL A 7 1.12 -2.51 0.21
C VAL A 7 0.02 -3.55 0.12
N PHE A 8 -0.84 -3.65 1.14
CA PHE A 8 -2.05 -4.46 1.06
C PHE A 8 -3.26 -3.71 1.67
N CYS A 9 -4.45 -4.06 1.18
CA CYS A 9 -5.72 -3.50 1.63
C CYS A 9 -6.88 -4.45 1.28
N ARG A 10 -8.08 -4.18 1.80
CA ARG A 10 -9.29 -4.88 1.36
C ARG A 10 -9.63 -4.51 -0.08
N ALA A 11 -10.28 -5.43 -0.79
CA ALA A 11 -10.63 -5.27 -2.19
C ALA A 11 -11.57 -4.07 -2.44
N ASP A 12 -12.41 -3.69 -1.48
CA ASP A 12 -13.29 -2.51 -1.56
C ASP A 12 -12.54 -1.17 -1.46
N GLN A 13 -11.29 -1.18 -0.98
CA GLN A 13 -10.41 -0.01 -0.90
C GLN A 13 -9.49 0.14 -2.12
N VAL A 14 -9.48 -0.84 -3.04
CA VAL A 14 -8.47 -0.94 -4.10
C VAL A 14 -8.46 0.26 -5.04
N ASP A 15 -9.60 0.86 -5.33
CA ASP A 15 -9.67 2.00 -6.25
C ASP A 15 -9.01 3.25 -5.66
N ASP A 16 -9.23 3.51 -4.37
CA ASP A 16 -8.56 4.59 -3.66
C ASP A 16 -7.05 4.30 -3.50
N ALA A 17 -6.68 3.04 -3.21
CA ALA A 17 -5.28 2.62 -3.13
C ALA A 17 -4.52 2.75 -4.46
N ARG A 18 -5.18 2.41 -5.57
CA ARG A 18 -4.69 2.60 -6.94
C ARG A 18 -4.53 4.08 -7.28
N ALA A 19 -5.50 4.91 -6.91
CA ALA A 19 -5.41 6.35 -7.11
C ALA A 19 -4.23 6.95 -6.32
N LEU A 20 -3.98 6.48 -5.09
CA LEU A 20 -2.81 6.86 -4.32
C LEU A 20 -1.51 6.41 -4.98
N ALA A 21 -1.43 5.16 -5.47
CA ALA A 21 -0.26 4.66 -6.18
C ALA A 21 0.04 5.52 -7.41
N ALA A 22 -0.98 5.83 -8.21
CA ALA A 22 -0.84 6.69 -9.39
C ALA A 22 -0.39 8.11 -9.03
N TYR A 23 -0.94 8.70 -7.96
CA TYR A 23 -0.51 10.00 -7.46
C TYR A 23 0.95 9.99 -6.98
N LEU A 24 1.39 8.98 -6.24
CA LEU A 24 2.74 8.94 -5.68
C LEU A 24 3.80 8.59 -6.74
N ASP A 25 3.42 7.82 -7.75
CA ASP A 25 4.30 7.44 -8.86
C ASP A 25 4.32 8.48 -9.99
N ASP A 26 3.43 9.49 -9.95
CA ASP A 26 3.13 10.37 -11.09
C ASP A 26 2.86 9.58 -12.38
N ASP A 27 2.22 8.42 -12.26
CA ASP A 27 2.04 7.47 -13.35
C ASP A 27 0.74 6.67 -13.20
N ILE A 28 -0.12 6.73 -14.22
CA ILE A 28 -1.33 5.92 -14.33
C ILE A 28 -1.06 4.40 -14.28
N GLY A 29 0.17 3.95 -14.58
CA GLY A 29 0.59 2.57 -14.36
C GLY A 29 0.36 2.10 -12.92
N GLY A 30 0.39 3.03 -11.95
CA GLY A 30 0.01 2.79 -10.55
C GLY A 30 -1.40 2.23 -10.38
N LEU A 31 -2.33 2.52 -11.31
CA LEU A 31 -3.70 1.98 -11.28
C LEU A 31 -3.78 0.47 -11.49
N GLY A 32 -2.76 -0.16 -12.07
CA GLY A 32 -2.74 -1.60 -12.35
C GLY A 32 -2.00 -2.44 -11.31
N THR A 33 -1.44 -1.83 -10.26
CA THR A 33 -0.37 -2.46 -9.46
C THR A 33 -0.83 -3.49 -8.43
N PHE A 34 -2.10 -3.47 -8.04
CA PHE A 34 -2.66 -4.38 -7.04
C PHE A 34 -3.15 -5.68 -7.64
N VAL A 35 -2.66 -6.79 -7.09
CA VAL A 35 -2.97 -8.16 -7.48
C VAL A 35 -3.88 -8.79 -6.40
N PRO A 36 -5.00 -9.41 -6.79
CA PRO A 36 -5.86 -10.17 -5.86
C PRO A 36 -5.22 -11.50 -5.47
N GLY A 37 -5.81 -12.17 -4.48
CA GLY A 37 -5.39 -13.51 -4.06
C GLY A 37 -5.09 -13.63 -2.58
N TYR A 38 -5.57 -12.68 -1.76
CA TYR A 38 -5.46 -12.73 -0.31
C TYR A 38 -6.83 -12.65 0.33
N ILE A 39 -6.95 -13.16 1.55
CA ILE A 39 -8.15 -13.10 2.37
C ILE A 39 -7.75 -12.71 3.79
N ASP A 40 -8.56 -11.87 4.45
CA ASP A 40 -8.35 -11.54 5.86
C ASP A 40 -9.02 -12.55 6.80
N ALA A 41 -8.80 -12.37 8.11
CA ALA A 41 -9.34 -13.25 9.14
C ALA A 41 -10.88 -13.26 9.21
N GLU A 42 -11.56 -12.29 8.62
CA GLU A 42 -13.03 -12.21 8.53
C GLU A 42 -13.57 -12.86 7.24
N GLY A 43 -12.69 -13.31 6.35
CA GLY A 43 -13.07 -13.89 5.08
C GLY A 43 -13.27 -12.86 3.96
N ALA A 44 -12.82 -11.61 4.13
CA ALA A 44 -12.93 -10.58 3.11
C ALA A 44 -11.74 -10.60 2.14
N ASP A 45 -12.03 -10.42 0.85
CA ASP A 45 -11.01 -10.37 -0.20
C ASP A 45 -10.04 -9.21 0.02
N CYS A 46 -8.76 -9.51 -0.13
CA CYS A 46 -7.66 -8.56 -0.02
C CYS A 46 -6.79 -8.58 -1.28
N VAL A 47 -6.14 -7.45 -1.52
CA VAL A 47 -5.23 -7.24 -2.65
C VAL A 47 -3.88 -6.74 -2.14
N ALA A 48 -2.81 -7.05 -2.86
CA ALA A 48 -1.48 -6.56 -2.53
C ALA A 48 -0.69 -6.10 -3.75
N ALA A 49 0.24 -5.18 -3.54
CA ALA A 49 1.20 -4.70 -4.53
C ALA A 49 2.60 -4.66 -3.89
N SER A 50 3.65 -5.00 -4.63
CA SER A 50 5.03 -4.88 -4.13
C SER A 50 5.97 -4.36 -5.21
N GLY A 51 6.73 -3.31 -4.89
CA GLY A 51 7.64 -2.72 -5.86
C GLY A 51 8.78 -1.92 -5.21
N PRO A 52 9.88 -1.70 -5.96
CA PRO A 52 10.91 -0.76 -5.54
C PRO A 52 10.39 0.68 -5.66
N LYS A 53 10.58 1.49 -4.63
CA LYS A 53 10.21 2.91 -4.56
C LYS A 53 11.43 3.79 -4.27
N SER A 54 11.42 5.00 -4.78
CA SER A 54 12.51 5.97 -4.57
C SER A 54 12.37 6.68 -3.21
N ASP A 55 13.45 7.29 -2.74
CA ASP A 55 13.42 8.12 -1.53
C ASP A 55 12.46 9.33 -1.70
N ALA A 56 12.34 9.86 -2.93
CA ALA A 56 11.39 10.93 -3.26
C ALA A 56 9.92 10.46 -3.14
N TRP A 57 9.63 9.23 -3.57
CA TRP A 57 8.31 8.61 -3.38
C TRP A 57 7.96 8.51 -1.89
N LEU A 58 8.91 8.04 -1.07
CA LEU A 58 8.73 7.92 0.39
C LEU A 58 8.54 9.28 1.06
N ALA A 59 9.28 10.31 0.62
CA ALA A 59 9.11 11.67 1.12
C ALA A 59 7.72 12.23 0.78
N ARG A 60 7.25 12.00 -0.45
CA ARG A 60 5.92 12.42 -0.91
C ARG A 60 4.80 11.69 -0.17
N ALA A 61 4.97 10.39 0.08
CA ALA A 61 4.03 9.57 0.84
C ALA A 61 3.87 9.99 2.31
N ARG A 62 4.74 10.86 2.83
CA ARG A 62 4.67 11.44 4.19
C ARG A 62 4.08 12.85 4.22
N ALA A 63 3.88 13.46 3.06
CA ALA A 63 3.26 14.77 2.94
C ALA A 63 1.77 14.60 2.61
N PRO A 64 0.89 15.54 3.04
CA PRO A 64 -0.48 15.57 2.55
C PRO A 64 -0.54 15.55 1.02
N VAL A 65 -1.63 15.03 0.46
CA VAL A 65 -1.86 15.12 -0.99
C VAL A 65 -1.86 16.60 -1.38
N GLY A 66 -0.94 16.98 -2.25
CA GLY A 66 -0.81 18.33 -2.78
C GLY A 66 -1.59 18.52 -4.07
N ASP A 67 -1.64 19.76 -4.54
CA ASP A 67 -2.16 20.08 -5.86
C ASP A 67 -1.25 19.49 -6.94
N ARG A 68 -1.84 18.85 -7.95
CA ARG A 68 -1.09 18.49 -9.15
C ARG A 68 -0.83 19.75 -9.98
N PRO A 69 0.37 19.90 -10.57
CA PRO A 69 0.66 21.02 -11.44
C PRO A 69 -0.33 21.06 -12.61
N VAL A 70 -0.77 22.25 -13.01
CA VAL A 70 -1.80 22.43 -14.07
C VAL A 70 -1.36 21.86 -15.43
N TRP A 71 -0.05 21.72 -15.65
CA TRP A 71 0.52 21.11 -16.86
C TRP A 71 0.47 19.57 -16.85
N ASP A 72 0.16 18.94 -15.73
CA ASP A 72 0.02 17.49 -15.54
C ASP A 72 -1.47 17.10 -15.57
N SER A 73 -2.16 17.56 -16.62
CA SER A 73 -3.62 17.41 -16.82
C SER A 73 -4.01 16.20 -17.67
N ASP A 74 -3.04 15.55 -18.32
CA ASP A 74 -3.30 14.50 -19.31
C ASP A 74 -3.74 13.18 -18.67
N GLN A 75 -3.55 13.03 -17.36
CA GLN A 75 -3.94 11.84 -16.61
C GLN A 75 -5.03 12.17 -15.59
N VAL A 76 -6.20 11.54 -15.74
CA VAL A 76 -7.31 11.66 -14.78
C VAL A 76 -7.02 10.75 -13.58
N ILE A 77 -6.39 11.31 -12.56
CA ILE A 77 -6.17 10.64 -11.26
C ILE A 77 -7.25 11.12 -10.28
N ASN A 78 -7.91 10.19 -9.59
CA ASN A 78 -8.87 10.50 -8.55
C ASN A 78 -8.16 11.03 -7.30
N MET A 79 -7.89 12.34 -7.25
CA MET A 79 -7.18 12.99 -6.14
C MET A 79 -7.92 12.88 -4.80
N THR A 80 -9.25 12.87 -4.82
CA THR A 80 -10.04 12.65 -3.60
C THR A 80 -9.86 11.24 -3.07
N GLY A 81 -9.86 10.23 -3.94
CA GLY A 81 -9.55 8.85 -3.59
C GLY A 81 -8.13 8.69 -3.07
N ALA A 82 -7.15 9.31 -3.74
CA ALA A 82 -5.76 9.33 -3.28
C ALA A 82 -5.61 9.94 -1.88
N ALA A 83 -6.33 11.04 -1.59
CA ALA A 83 -6.31 11.66 -0.27
C ALA A 83 -6.95 10.78 0.81
N ARG A 84 -8.07 10.12 0.52
CA ARG A 84 -8.69 9.15 1.44
C ARG A 84 -7.76 7.97 1.71
N ALA A 85 -7.19 7.37 0.66
CA ALA A 85 -6.24 6.28 0.80
C ALA A 85 -5.01 6.70 1.61
N LEU A 86 -4.44 7.88 1.35
CA LEU A 86 -3.28 8.36 2.10
C LEU A 86 -3.60 8.51 3.59
N ALA A 87 -4.77 9.05 3.92
CA ALA A 87 -5.23 9.19 5.30
C ALA A 87 -5.47 7.83 5.99
N ALA A 88 -5.89 6.81 5.23
CA ALA A 88 -6.07 5.44 5.73
C ALA A 88 -4.76 4.63 5.73
N THR A 89 -3.68 5.14 5.11
CA THR A 89 -2.43 4.39 4.96
C THR A 89 -1.58 4.44 6.23
N VAL A 90 -1.26 3.27 6.77
CA VAL A 90 -0.27 3.09 7.82
C VAL A 90 1.05 2.65 7.19
N PHE A 91 2.05 3.54 7.21
CA PHE A 91 3.40 3.23 6.80
C PHE A 91 4.17 2.59 7.95
N TRP A 92 4.44 1.29 7.85
CA TRP A 92 5.10 0.54 8.90
C TRP A 92 6.47 0.01 8.44
N ARG A 93 7.41 -0.01 9.37
CA ARG A 93 8.73 -0.63 9.26
C ARG A 93 9.11 -1.22 10.63
N PRO A 94 9.96 -2.26 10.70
CA PRO A 94 10.26 -2.96 11.96
C PRO A 94 10.94 -2.09 13.02
N LEU A 95 11.68 -1.07 12.58
CA LEU A 95 12.33 -0.09 13.45
C LEU A 95 11.79 1.30 13.12
N ASP A 96 11.56 2.14 14.12
CA ASP A 96 11.09 3.53 13.92
C ASP A 96 12.21 4.49 13.44
N ALA A 97 12.05 5.81 13.62
CA ALA A 97 13.04 6.77 13.15
C ALA A 97 14.26 6.87 14.09
N GLU A 98 14.06 6.48 15.33
CA GLU A 98 15.00 6.49 16.43
C GLU A 98 15.77 5.16 16.51
N GLY A 99 15.32 4.13 15.79
CA GLY A 99 15.93 2.81 15.72
C GLY A 99 15.36 1.82 16.74
N GLU A 100 14.26 2.18 17.40
CA GLU A 100 13.58 1.34 18.37
C GLU A 100 12.60 0.38 17.68
N ALA A 101 12.29 -0.73 18.35
CA ALA A 101 11.34 -1.71 17.84
C ALA A 101 9.95 -1.09 17.68
N ASN A 102 9.41 -1.13 16.45
CA ASN A 102 8.11 -0.59 16.13
C ASN A 102 7.07 -1.73 16.14
N PRO A 103 6.10 -1.74 17.07
CA PRO A 103 5.11 -2.81 17.16
C PRO A 103 4.29 -2.89 15.86
N LEU A 104 3.84 -4.10 15.52
CA LEU A 104 2.96 -4.28 14.37
C LEU A 104 1.67 -3.47 14.53
N PRO A 105 1.15 -2.87 13.45
CA PRO A 105 -0.13 -2.20 13.49
C PRO A 105 -1.25 -3.22 13.73
N ILE A 106 -2.37 -2.77 14.31
CA ILE A 106 -3.55 -3.62 14.44
C ILE A 106 -4.35 -3.51 13.13
N TRP A 107 -4.48 -4.64 12.43
CA TRP A 107 -5.32 -4.74 11.23
C TRP A 107 -6.78 -4.97 11.62
N ASP A 108 -7.66 -4.07 11.17
CA ASP A 108 -9.12 -4.15 11.36
C ASP A 108 -9.89 -4.10 10.01
N GLY A 109 -9.18 -4.17 8.89
CA GLY A 109 -9.76 -4.08 7.56
C GLY A 109 -10.12 -2.67 7.07
N THR A 110 -9.96 -1.64 7.90
CA THR A 110 -10.28 -0.25 7.52
C THR A 110 -9.06 0.53 7.01
N GLN A 111 -7.88 -0.05 7.14
CA GLN A 111 -6.59 0.58 6.87
C GLN A 111 -6.03 0.13 5.52
N ILE A 112 -5.06 0.88 5.00
CA ILE A 112 -4.15 0.41 3.96
C ILE A 112 -2.78 0.24 4.63
N ILE A 113 -2.18 -0.94 4.59
CA ILE A 113 -0.89 -1.16 5.25
C ILE A 113 0.23 -1.12 4.21
N ALA A 114 1.18 -0.22 4.40
CA ALA A 114 2.39 -0.12 3.58
C ALA A 114 3.61 -0.58 4.41
N LEU A 115 4.10 -1.79 4.12
CA LEU A 115 5.28 -2.40 4.70
C LEU A 115 6.54 -1.90 3.97
N VAL A 116 7.38 -1.13 4.65
CA VAL A 116 8.52 -0.41 4.06
C VAL A 116 9.85 -1.06 4.43
N ALA A 117 10.77 -1.12 3.46
CA ALA A 117 12.17 -1.52 3.63
C ALA A 117 12.37 -2.98 4.07
N MET A 118 11.54 -3.89 3.56
CA MET A 118 11.69 -5.33 3.77
C MET A 118 11.56 -6.12 2.47
N PRO A 119 12.19 -7.31 2.38
CA PRO A 119 12.03 -8.17 1.22
C PRO A 119 10.62 -8.80 1.16
N PRO A 120 10.18 -9.29 -0.02
CA PRO A 120 8.81 -9.77 -0.21
C PRO A 120 8.38 -10.90 0.72
N ASP A 121 9.26 -11.85 1.02
CA ASP A 121 9.02 -12.99 1.90
C ASP A 121 8.76 -12.57 3.35
N VAL A 122 9.52 -11.59 3.85
CA VAL A 122 9.28 -10.98 5.16
C VAL A 122 7.95 -10.23 5.16
N ALA A 123 7.66 -9.46 4.10
CA ALA A 123 6.38 -8.76 3.99
C ALA A 123 5.18 -9.72 4.03
N LEU A 124 5.25 -10.85 3.32
CA LEU A 124 4.22 -11.90 3.35
C LEU A 124 4.06 -12.52 4.74
N SER A 125 5.17 -12.76 5.44
CA SER A 125 5.13 -13.28 6.81
C SER A 125 4.45 -12.30 7.77
N ILE A 126 4.68 -11.00 7.59
CA ILE A 126 4.00 -9.94 8.36
C ILE A 126 2.51 -9.87 8.01
N MET A 127 2.14 -9.92 6.72
CA MET A 127 0.73 -9.98 6.30
C MET A 127 0.00 -11.14 6.97
N ALA A 128 0.60 -12.34 6.97
CA ALA A 128 0.03 -13.52 7.63
C ALA A 128 -0.12 -13.33 9.15
N THR A 129 0.85 -12.66 9.79
CA THR A 129 0.77 -12.31 11.22
C THR A 129 -0.37 -11.33 11.51
N LEU A 130 -0.68 -10.45 10.54
CA LEU A 130 -1.81 -9.52 10.57
C LEU A 130 -3.15 -10.17 10.16
N GLY A 131 -3.15 -11.49 9.93
CA GLY A 131 -4.35 -12.24 9.56
C GLY A 131 -4.73 -12.14 8.08
N VAL A 132 -3.84 -11.64 7.22
CA VAL A 132 -4.05 -11.58 5.77
C VAL A 132 -3.19 -12.65 5.09
N VAL A 133 -3.83 -13.69 4.56
CA VAL A 133 -3.16 -14.88 4.02
C VAL A 133 -3.53 -15.10 2.55
N PRO A 134 -2.69 -15.78 1.76
CA PRO A 134 -3.06 -16.16 0.40
C PRO A 134 -4.33 -17.02 0.39
N VAL A 135 -5.20 -16.80 -0.59
CA VAL A 135 -6.32 -17.70 -0.88
C VAL A 135 -5.70 -19.04 -1.32
N ALA A 136 -6.10 -20.14 -0.66
CA ALA A 136 -5.66 -21.47 -1.07
C ALA A 136 -6.08 -21.71 -2.52
N GLU A 137 -5.16 -22.17 -3.37
CA GLU A 137 -5.54 -22.66 -4.69
C GLU A 137 -6.53 -23.82 -4.49
N PRO A 138 -7.65 -23.85 -5.23
CA PRO A 138 -8.56 -24.98 -5.15
C PRO A 138 -7.79 -26.25 -5.55
N ASP A 139 -7.80 -27.27 -4.69
CA ASP A 139 -7.27 -28.60 -5.01
C ASP A 139 -7.94 -29.08 -6.31
N THR A 140 -7.21 -28.99 -7.43
CA THR A 140 -7.63 -29.53 -8.74
C THR A 140 -7.49 -31.03 -8.81
#